data_AF-A0A0A8IE38-F1
#
_entry.id   AF-A0A0A8IE38-F1
#
_cell.length_a   1.000
_cell.length_b   1.000
_cell.length_c   1.000
_cell.angle_alpha   90.00
_cell.angle_beta   90.00
_cell.angle_gamma   90.00
#
_symmetry.space_group_name_H-M   'P 1'
#
loop_
_entity.id
_entity.type
_entity.pdbx_description
1 polymer ?
#
loop_
_entity_poly.entity_id
_entity_poly.type
_entity_poly.pdbx_seq_one_letter_code
_entity_poly.pdbx_strand_id
1 'polypeptide(L)'
;IVDIDAKDAGNDLAAVEYVEDMYKFYKIVENENRPHDYMDSQLEINENMRAILVDWLVVVHSKFELSPETLYLTINIIDRFLSVKTVPRRELQLVGISAMLIASKYEEIW
;
A
#
# COMPACT_ATOMS: atom_id res chain seq x y z
N ILE A 1 -24.98 16.39 3.74
CA ILE A 1 -24.35 15.13 3.23
C ILE A 1 -25.36 14.03 3.52
N VAL A 2 -25.66 13.17 2.54
CA VAL A 2 -26.60 12.06 2.73
C VAL A 2 -25.90 10.97 3.51
N ASP A 3 -26.50 10.51 4.61
CA ASP A 3 -26.02 9.35 5.35
C ASP A 3 -26.38 8.08 4.55
N ILE A 4 -25.35 7.48 3.96
CA ILE A 4 -25.49 6.29 3.12
C ILE A 4 -25.57 5.00 3.95
N ASP A 5 -25.15 5.06 5.22
CA ASP A 5 -25.08 3.92 6.14
C ASP A 5 -26.31 3.83 7.05
N ALA A 6 -27.20 4.84 7.01
CA ALA A 6 -28.46 4.88 7.77
C ALA A 6 -29.35 3.63 7.58
N LYS A 7 -29.23 2.93 6.45
CA LYS A 7 -29.97 1.69 6.17
C LYS A 7 -29.44 0.49 6.96
N ASP A 8 -28.18 0.55 7.38
CA ASP A 8 -27.47 -0.52 8.08
C ASP A 8 -27.43 -0.30 9.60
N ALA A 9 -28.06 0.77 10.10
CA ALA A 9 -28.08 1.13 11.53
C ALA A 9 -28.67 0.07 12.46
N GLY A 10 -29.43 -0.91 11.93
CA GLY A 10 -29.97 -2.05 12.69
C GLY A 10 -29.15 -3.34 12.55
N ASN A 11 -28.02 -3.31 11.84
CA ASN A 11 -27.15 -4.46 11.62
C ASN A 11 -25.90 -4.34 12.49
N ASP A 12 -25.88 -5.05 13.63
CA ASP A 12 -24.75 -5.05 14.56
C ASP A 12 -23.42 -5.48 13.90
N LEU A 13 -23.46 -6.24 12.80
CA LEU A 13 -22.25 -6.65 12.06
C LEU A 13 -21.71 -5.55 11.13
N ALA A 14 -22.53 -4.54 10.81
CA ALA A 14 -22.09 -3.41 9.99
C ALA A 14 -21.29 -2.37 10.79
N ALA A 15 -21.37 -2.41 12.13
CA ALA A 15 -20.57 -1.58 13.03
C ALA A 15 -20.65 -0.08 12.69
N VAL A 16 -21.84 0.38 12.29
CA VAL A 16 -22.09 1.71 11.72
C VAL A 16 -21.65 2.83 12.68
N GLU A 17 -21.71 2.59 13.98
CA GLU A 17 -21.28 3.53 15.01
C GLU A 17 -19.78 3.90 14.94
N TYR A 18 -18.94 3.05 14.32
CA TYR A 18 -17.51 3.31 14.17
C TYR A 18 -17.12 3.89 12.81
N VAL A 19 -18.02 3.86 11.82
CA VAL A 19 -17.69 4.22 10.43
C VAL A 19 -17.17 5.64 10.30
N GLU A 20 -17.82 6.60 10.98
CA GLU A 20 -17.35 7.99 10.98
C GLU A 20 -15.94 8.15 11.56
N ASP A 21 -15.66 7.47 12.68
CA ASP A 21 -14.39 7.58 13.37
C ASP A 21 -13.27 6.85 12.62
N MET A 22 -13.57 5.69 12.04
CA MET A 22 -12.68 4.98 11.11
C MET A 22 -12.33 5.86 9.91
N TYR A 23 -13.33 6.49 9.29
CA TYR A 23 -13.10 7.35 8.14
C TYR A 23 -12.24 8.58 8.49
N LYS A 24 -12.54 9.24 9.63
CA LYS A 24 -11.72 10.35 10.14
C LYS A 24 -10.28 9.90 10.40
N PHE A 25 -10.10 8.75 11.04
CA PHE A 25 -8.79 8.19 11.31
C PHE A 25 -8.01 7.89 10.04
N TYR A 26 -8.60 7.14 9.09
CA TYR A 26 -7.92 6.80 7.83
C TYR A 26 -7.52 8.04 7.04
N LYS A 27 -8.35 9.09 7.03
CA LYS A 27 -8.03 10.35 6.35
C LYS A 27 -6.84 11.10 6.96
N ILE A 28 -6.66 11.00 8.29
CA ILE A 28 -5.48 11.56 8.97
C ILE A 28 -4.25 10.74 8.61
N VAL A 29 -4.34 9.42 8.76
CA VAL A 29 -3.25 8.47 8.53
C VAL A 29 -2.78 8.45 7.07
N GLU A 30 -3.68 8.67 6.12
CA GLU A 30 -3.35 8.80 4.69
C GLU A 30 -2.35 9.94 4.45
N ASN A 31 -2.56 11.10 5.07
CA ASN A 31 -1.64 12.23 4.94
C ASN A 31 -0.28 11.97 5.60
N GLU A 32 -0.24 11.24 6.71
CA GLU A 32 1.01 10.92 7.42
C GLU A 32 1.87 9.90 6.65
N ASN A 33 1.23 8.97 5.93
CA ASN A 33 1.91 7.89 5.22
C ASN A 33 2.08 8.15 3.72
N ARG A 34 1.73 9.35 3.25
CA ARG A 34 1.90 9.73 1.85
C ARG A 34 3.38 9.91 1.51
N PRO A 35 3.93 9.16 0.52
CA PRO A 35 5.27 9.42 0.02
C PRO A 35 5.34 10.81 -0.62
N HIS A 36 6.44 11.53 -0.39
CA HIS A 36 6.72 12.79 -1.10
C HIS A 36 7.16 12.49 -2.53
N ASP A 37 7.29 13.50 -3.38
CA ASP A 37 7.97 13.30 -4.66
C ASP A 37 9.45 12.97 -4.38
N TYR A 38 9.85 11.74 -4.68
CA TYR A 38 11.16 11.19 -4.31
C TYR A 38 12.00 10.77 -5.51
N MET A 39 11.44 10.82 -6.72
CA MET A 39 12.18 10.28 -7.86
C MET A 39 13.40 11.15 -8.19
N ASP A 40 13.31 12.46 -7.95
CA ASP A 40 14.42 13.40 -8.08
C ASP A 40 15.59 13.13 -7.11
N SER A 41 15.34 12.44 -5.98
CA SER A 41 16.40 12.09 -5.03
C SER A 41 17.09 10.76 -5.37
N GLN A 42 16.53 9.97 -6.27
CA GLN A 42 17.09 8.69 -6.70
C GLN A 42 18.16 8.90 -7.79
N LEU A 43 19.34 8.32 -7.59
CA LEU A 43 20.47 8.49 -8.52
C LEU A 43 20.48 7.47 -9.67
N GLU A 44 20.00 6.25 -9.43
CA GLU A 44 20.08 5.13 -10.38
C GLU A 44 18.71 4.58 -10.82
N ILE A 45 17.63 5.05 -10.21
CA ILE A 45 16.27 4.60 -10.43
C ILE A 45 15.46 5.76 -11.00
N ASN A 46 14.51 5.44 -11.88
CA ASN A 46 13.54 6.40 -12.40
C ASN A 46 12.12 5.81 -12.37
N GLU A 47 11.13 6.64 -12.71
CA GLU A 47 9.71 6.26 -12.71
C GLU A 47 9.41 5.03 -13.58
N ASN A 48 10.10 4.89 -14.73
CA ASN A 48 9.92 3.76 -15.61
C ASN A 48 10.43 2.45 -14.97
N MET A 49 11.57 2.49 -14.27
CA MET A 49 12.06 1.33 -13.52
C MET A 49 11.11 0.94 -12.38
N ARG A 50 10.52 1.93 -11.69
CA ARG A 50 9.47 1.70 -10.70
C ARG A 50 8.26 1.02 -11.35
N ALA A 51 7.78 1.51 -12.50
CA ALA A 51 6.65 0.93 -13.21
C ALA A 51 6.91 -0.54 -13.62
N ILE A 52 8.12 -0.83 -14.13
CA ILE A 52 8.53 -2.20 -14.47
C ILE A 52 8.56 -3.10 -13.23
N LEU A 53 9.03 -2.59 -12.08
CA LEU A 53 9.00 -3.33 -10.83
C LEU A 53 7.56 -3.65 -10.41
N VAL A 54 6.67 -2.66 -10.43
CA VAL A 54 5.26 -2.84 -10.02
C VAL A 54 4.54 -3.82 -10.93
N ASP A 55 4.72 -3.73 -12.25
CA ASP A 55 4.16 -4.68 -13.22
C ASP A 55 4.61 -6.12 -12.92
N TRP A 56 5.90 -6.30 -12.67
CA TRP A 56 6.42 -7.61 -12.27
C TRP A 56 5.84 -8.09 -10.93
N LEU A 57 5.69 -7.21 -9.94
CA LEU A 57 5.08 -7.54 -8.65
C LEU A 57 3.60 -7.92 -8.78
N VAL A 58 2.85 -7.34 -9.72
CA VAL A 58 1.46 -7.77 -10.00
C VAL A 58 1.42 -9.23 -10.45
N VAL A 59 2.38 -9.66 -11.29
CA VAL A 59 2.49 -11.06 -11.71
C VAL A 59 2.86 -11.97 -10.53
N VAL A 60 3.77 -11.53 -9.66
CA VAL A 60 4.15 -12.29 -8.44
C VAL A 60 2.95 -12.42 -7.51
N HIS A 61 2.29 -11.31 -7.19
CA HIS A 61 1.07 -11.23 -6.39
C HIS A 61 -0.01 -12.20 -6.89
N SER A 62 -0.31 -12.18 -8.18
CA SER A 62 -1.30 -13.06 -8.79
C SER A 62 -0.90 -14.54 -8.73
N LYS A 63 0.39 -14.87 -8.90
CA LYS A 63 0.86 -16.26 -8.80
C LYS A 63 0.71 -16.86 -7.41
N PHE A 64 0.78 -16.04 -6.38
CA PHE A 64 0.61 -16.47 -4.99
C PHE A 64 -0.82 -16.27 -4.49
N GLU A 65 -1.74 -15.81 -5.34
CA GLU A 65 -3.15 -15.59 -5.01
C GLU A 65 -3.35 -14.71 -3.76
N LEU A 66 -2.47 -13.72 -3.58
CA LEU A 66 -2.51 -12.82 -2.42
C LEU A 66 -3.69 -11.84 -2.52
N SER A 67 -4.13 -11.32 -1.39
CA SER A 67 -5.16 -10.28 -1.32
C SER A 67 -4.73 -9.00 -2.07
N PRO A 68 -5.67 -8.25 -2.69
CA PRO A 68 -5.37 -6.93 -3.27
C PRO A 68 -4.73 -5.96 -2.26
N GLU A 69 -5.14 -6.03 -1.00
CA GLU A 69 -4.64 -5.26 0.13
C GLU A 69 -3.12 -5.46 0.31
N THR A 70 -2.63 -6.70 0.20
CA THR A 70 -1.19 -7.01 0.19
C THR A 70 -0.45 -6.27 -0.92
N LEU A 71 -1.01 -6.19 -2.14
CA LEU A 71 -0.36 -5.49 -3.26
C LEU A 71 -0.29 -3.99 -3.01
N TYR A 72 -1.39 -3.38 -2.55
CA TYR A 72 -1.42 -1.94 -2.26
C TYR A 72 -0.46 -1.57 -1.13
N LEU A 73 -0.42 -2.38 -0.08
CA LEU A 73 0.52 -2.20 1.02
C LEU A 73 1.98 -2.39 0.56
N THR A 74 2.25 -3.37 -0.31
CA THR A 74 3.56 -3.56 -0.94
C THR A 74 4.03 -2.29 -1.65
N ILE A 75 3.19 -1.70 -2.50
CA ILE A 75 3.50 -0.48 -3.25
C ILE A 75 3.74 0.69 -2.28
N ASN A 76 2.89 0.84 -1.27
CA ASN A 76 3.05 1.89 -0.25
C ASN A 76 4.40 1.77 0.49
N ILE A 77 4.80 0.56 0.86
CA ILE A 77 6.09 0.31 1.54
C ILE A 77 7.26 0.66 0.62
N ILE A 78 7.21 0.25 -0.66
CA ILE A 78 8.26 0.56 -1.65
C ILE A 78 8.43 2.08 -1.78
N ASP A 79 7.35 2.81 -2.02
CA ASP A 79 7.41 4.25 -2.28
C ASP A 79 7.91 5.03 -1.06
N ARG A 80 7.47 4.64 0.15
CA ARG A 80 7.96 5.24 1.39
C ARG A 80 9.42 4.92 1.66
N PHE A 81 9.86 3.71 1.34
CA PHE A 81 11.27 3.34 1.50
C PHE A 81 12.17 4.14 0.54
N LEU A 82 11.78 4.23 -0.74
CA LEU A 82 12.49 5.03 -1.74
C LEU A 82 12.43 6.54 -1.46
N SER A 83 11.42 7.01 -0.71
CA SER A 83 11.36 8.39 -0.22
C SER A 83 12.52 8.74 0.72
N VAL A 84 12.99 7.78 1.53
CA VAL A 84 14.00 8.02 2.57
C VAL A 84 15.35 7.36 2.32
N LYS A 85 15.46 6.50 1.30
CA LYS A 85 16.69 5.79 0.92
C LYS A 85 16.92 5.79 -0.58
N THR A 86 18.12 6.19 -0.97
CA THR A 86 18.62 5.96 -2.33
C THR A 86 18.99 4.49 -2.48
N VAL A 87 18.57 3.88 -3.59
CA VAL A 87 18.76 2.45 -3.84
C VAL A 87 19.47 2.27 -5.18
N PRO A 88 20.52 1.43 -5.26
CA PRO A 88 21.14 1.13 -6.54
C PRO A 88 20.20 0.26 -7.38
N ARG A 89 20.24 0.40 -8.70
CA ARG A 89 19.29 -0.29 -9.61
C ARG A 89 19.24 -1.80 -9.38
N ARG A 90 20.38 -2.42 -9.07
CA ARG A 90 20.52 -3.87 -8.84
C ARG A 90 19.75 -4.38 -7.61
N GLU A 91 19.44 -3.52 -6.65
CA GLU A 91 18.75 -3.87 -5.40
C GLU A 91 17.25 -3.55 -5.44
N LEU A 92 16.76 -2.92 -6.52
CA LEU A 92 15.36 -2.51 -6.62
C LEU A 92 14.38 -3.70 -6.54
N GLN A 93 14.69 -4.83 -7.17
CA GLN A 93 13.86 -6.04 -7.06
C GLN A 93 13.91 -6.65 -5.65
N LEU A 94 15.06 -6.56 -4.95
CA LEU A 94 15.19 -7.02 -3.58
C LEU A 94 14.29 -6.19 -2.64
N VAL A 95 14.26 -4.86 -2.82
CA VAL A 95 13.33 -3.98 -2.11
C VAL A 95 11.88 -4.39 -2.37
N GLY A 96 11.53 -4.64 -3.64
CA GLY A 96 10.17 -5.04 -4.02
C GLY A 96 9.70 -6.34 -3.35
N ILE A 97 10.49 -7.41 -3.42
CA ILE A 97 10.15 -8.68 -2.76
C ILE A 97 10.16 -8.57 -1.24
N SER A 98 11.09 -7.81 -0.67
CA SER A 98 11.13 -7.60 0.78
C SER A 98 9.88 -6.85 1.26
N ALA A 99 9.44 -5.83 0.53
CA ALA A 99 8.19 -5.12 0.81
C ALA A 99 6.97 -6.04 0.69
N MET A 100 6.90 -6.89 -0.33
CA MET A 100 5.81 -7.86 -0.50
C MET A 100 5.77 -8.89 0.62
N LEU A 101 6.93 -9.38 1.06
CA LEU A 101 7.03 -10.29 2.21
C LEU A 101 6.55 -9.64 3.52
N ILE A 102 6.83 -8.35 3.72
CA ILE A 102 6.34 -7.61 4.89
C ILE A 102 4.82 -7.45 4.79
N ALA A 103 4.31 -7.02 3.64
CA ALA A 103 2.88 -6.83 3.42
C ALA A 103 2.09 -8.14 3.57
N SER A 104 2.57 -9.23 2.99
CA SER A 104 1.90 -10.53 3.08
C SER A 104 1.85 -11.06 4.51
N LYS A 105 2.88 -10.80 5.33
CA LYS A 105 2.86 -11.16 6.76
C LYS A 105 1.89 -10.34 7.58
N TYR A 106 1.57 -9.13 7.13
CA TYR A 106 0.66 -8.24 7.80
C TYR A 106 -0.80 -8.56 7.47
N GLU A 107 -1.09 -8.80 6.19
CA GLU A 107 -2.45 -8.87 5.67
C GLU A 107 -2.97 -10.30 5.53
N GLU A 108 -2.13 -11.26 5.13
CA GLU A 108 -2.60 -12.61 4.87
C GLU A 108 -2.83 -13.38 6.18
N ILE A 109 -4.00 -14.00 6.27
CA ILE A 109 -4.39 -14.87 7.38
C ILE A 109 -3.85 -16.27 7.06
N TRP A 110 -2.85 -16.70 7.81
CA TRP A 110 -2.25 -18.05 7.68
C TRP A 110 -3.19 -19.16 8.14
#